data_AF-A0A1V1TN81-F1
#
_entry.id   AF-A0A1V1TN81-F1
#
_cell.length_a   1.000
_cell.length_b   1.000
_cell.length_c   1.000
_cell.angle_alpha   90.00
_cell.angle_beta   90.00
_cell.angle_gamma   90.00
#
_symmetry.space_group_name_H-M   'P 1'
#
loop_
_entity.id
_entity.type
_entity.pdbx_description
1 polymer ?
#
loop_
_entity_poly.entity_id
_entity_poly.type
_entity_poly.pdbx_seq_one_letter_code
_entity_poly.pdbx_strand_id
1 'polypeptide(L)'
;MAEIYLDAPAIDPPPGVTANIDDPPNHNGAVIAIYTVSIFITTIFVLIRLYAKFVFLKAPRLEDYLLIPTFGVYLGHCVFWLMMIHTTGHFVHLWDFTVGGMAPYYRNGFYATILYEAVMLAIKPMILLEWMRIFASAGPRTAFDWTCYALATINILLYLGSILTDSVSCHPREYWWDRTIEGYCADTRKLPIVTGVLNAVIDLFILLLPQGIIWRLQMSTRKRLGVSIVFLVGTISVGAAITRTVLSFTYAGSSDVTFNFSLAGTFTLIEMTAAIVVFAAPTVPKPTYHLVKVAGSSVGRLIGSNRSGSGAYASDTAASKANAYHSINDQGRNSVVMMKLRSSRSKGSVRPSTGADSEAELALPGRATRHLIQRN
;
A
#
# COMPACT_ATOMS: atom_id res chain seq x y z
N MET A 1 53.57 9.18 -5.87
CA MET A 1 53.31 8.98 -4.42
C MET A 1 51.83 8.82 -4.07
N ALA A 2 50.86 9.03 -4.98
CA ALA A 2 49.44 8.84 -4.67
C ALA A 2 48.93 7.38 -4.80
N GLU A 3 49.54 6.54 -5.64
CA GLU A 3 49.07 5.17 -5.91
C GLU A 3 49.31 4.16 -4.76
N ILE A 4 50.12 4.51 -3.75
CA ILE A 4 50.66 3.54 -2.77
C ILE A 4 49.69 3.26 -1.60
N TYR A 5 48.58 3.99 -1.49
CA TYR A 5 47.66 3.91 -0.33
C TYR A 5 46.23 3.44 -0.64
N LEU A 6 45.92 3.07 -1.89
CA LEU A 6 44.55 2.62 -2.23
C LEU A 6 44.19 1.27 -1.62
N ASP A 7 45.17 0.36 -1.50
CA ASP A 7 45.01 -0.98 -0.91
C ASP A 7 45.29 -1.00 0.61
N ALA A 8 45.64 0.15 1.20
CA ALA A 8 45.84 0.27 2.64
C ALA A 8 44.50 0.22 3.41
N PRO A 9 44.48 -0.26 4.67
CA PRO A 9 43.30 -0.14 5.52
C PRO A 9 42.98 1.32 5.78
N ALA A 10 41.69 1.67 5.76
CA ALA A 10 41.25 3.06 5.87
C ALA A 10 41.35 3.66 7.28
N ILE A 11 41.54 2.82 8.31
CA ILE A 11 41.90 3.22 9.68
C ILE A 11 42.71 2.10 10.33
N ASP A 12 43.61 2.44 11.25
CA ASP A 12 44.32 1.45 12.06
C ASP A 12 43.34 0.61 12.90
N PRO A 13 43.52 -0.72 12.97
CA PRO A 13 42.66 -1.58 13.78
C PRO A 13 42.87 -1.35 15.29
N PRO A 14 41.84 -1.57 16.12
CA PRO A 14 41.97 -1.43 17.57
C PRO A 14 42.96 -2.44 18.17
N PRO A 15 43.58 -2.14 19.34
CA PRO A 15 44.61 -3.00 19.94
C PRO A 15 44.16 -4.46 20.11
N GLY A 16 44.90 -5.39 19.50
CA GLY A 16 44.60 -6.82 19.52
C GLY A 16 43.76 -7.34 18.36
N VAL A 17 43.34 -6.47 17.42
CA VAL A 17 42.67 -6.85 16.17
C VAL A 17 43.65 -6.68 15.00
N THR A 18 43.64 -7.62 14.06
CA THR A 18 44.33 -7.50 12.77
C THR A 18 43.31 -7.23 11.67
N ALA A 19 43.51 -6.19 10.86
CA ALA A 19 42.68 -5.92 9.70
C ALA A 19 42.71 -7.08 8.71
N ASN A 20 41.54 -7.50 8.20
CA ASN A 20 41.39 -8.51 7.17
C ASN A 20 40.71 -7.88 5.95
N ILE A 21 41.54 -7.50 4.98
CA ILE A 21 41.14 -6.76 3.78
C ILE A 21 40.69 -7.74 2.66
N ASP A 22 41.25 -8.95 2.62
CA ASP A 22 41.04 -9.92 1.53
C ASP A 22 39.69 -10.66 1.64
N ASP A 23 39.27 -11.01 2.87
CA ASP A 23 37.97 -11.62 3.16
C ASP A 23 37.34 -11.01 4.43
N PRO A 24 36.87 -9.75 4.36
CA PRO A 24 36.38 -9.04 5.52
C PRO A 24 35.11 -9.71 6.09
N PRO A 25 34.99 -9.85 7.43
CA PRO A 25 33.83 -10.45 8.05
C PRO A 25 32.59 -9.61 7.74
N ASN A 26 31.67 -10.17 6.95
CA ASN A 26 30.52 -9.45 6.41
C ASN A 26 29.21 -10.22 6.64
N HIS A 27 28.09 -9.50 6.62
CA HIS A 27 26.75 -10.08 6.75
C HIS A 27 25.93 -9.98 5.45
N ASN A 28 26.60 -10.02 4.29
CA ASN A 28 25.97 -9.86 2.97
C ASN A 28 24.79 -10.83 2.74
N GLY A 29 24.92 -12.10 3.12
CA GLY A 29 23.84 -13.10 2.99
C GLY A 29 22.57 -12.73 3.78
N ALA A 30 22.72 -12.15 4.97
CA ALA A 30 21.58 -11.67 5.77
C ALA A 30 20.92 -10.44 5.12
N VAL A 31 21.72 -9.51 4.59
CA VAL A 31 21.20 -8.35 3.84
C VAL A 31 20.42 -8.78 2.60
N ILE A 32 20.96 -9.69 1.79
CA ILE A 32 20.26 -10.23 0.60
C ILE A 32 18.91 -10.85 1.00
N ALA A 33 18.89 -11.65 2.07
CA ALA A 33 17.66 -12.29 2.55
C ALA A 33 16.61 -11.26 2.99
N ILE A 34 16.99 -10.27 3.82
CA ILE A 34 16.09 -9.23 4.31
C ILE A 34 15.56 -8.38 3.15
N TYR A 35 16.43 -7.91 2.24
CA TYR A 35 16.02 -7.13 1.07
C TYR A 35 15.10 -7.93 0.15
N THR A 36 15.40 -9.20 -0.13
CA THR A 36 14.58 -10.06 -1.00
C THR A 36 13.19 -10.30 -0.41
N VAL A 37 13.10 -10.59 0.89
CA VAL A 37 11.82 -10.75 1.60
C VAL A 37 11.02 -9.45 1.59
N SER A 38 11.65 -8.31 1.85
CA SER A 38 11.00 -7.00 1.83
C SER A 38 10.50 -6.60 0.44
N ILE A 39 11.29 -6.83 -0.62
CA ILE A 39 10.86 -6.63 -2.02
C ILE A 39 9.68 -7.55 -2.35
N PHE A 40 9.73 -8.82 -1.98
CA PHE A 40 8.64 -9.77 -2.24
C PHE A 40 7.32 -9.35 -1.56
N ILE A 41 7.39 -9.00 -0.27
CA ILE A 41 6.22 -8.55 0.51
C ILE A 41 5.64 -7.25 -0.07
N THR A 42 6.47 -6.22 -0.29
CA THR A 42 6.00 -4.95 -0.88
C THR A 42 5.39 -5.14 -2.26
N THR A 43 6.02 -5.94 -3.12
CA THR A 43 5.50 -6.26 -4.47
C THR A 43 4.11 -6.88 -4.38
N ILE A 44 3.89 -7.87 -3.52
CA ILE A 44 2.57 -8.51 -3.35
C ILE A 44 1.51 -7.48 -2.91
N PHE A 45 1.82 -6.67 -1.90
CA PHE A 45 0.88 -5.67 -1.37
C PHE A 45 0.55 -4.58 -2.40
N VAL A 46 1.56 -4.10 -3.14
CA VAL A 46 1.38 -3.14 -4.25
C VAL A 46 0.53 -3.74 -5.37
N LEU A 47 0.84 -4.95 -5.84
CA LEU A 47 0.08 -5.61 -6.90
C LEU A 47 -1.38 -5.88 -6.50
N ILE A 48 -1.63 -6.35 -5.27
CA ILE A 48 -3.00 -6.53 -4.75
C ILE A 48 -3.74 -5.20 -4.76
N ARG A 49 -3.11 -4.11 -4.31
CA ARG A 49 -3.72 -2.77 -4.30
C ARG A 49 -4.01 -2.25 -5.71
N LEU A 50 -3.06 -2.34 -6.63
CA LEU A 50 -3.24 -1.89 -8.01
C LEU A 50 -4.38 -2.69 -8.69
N TYR A 51 -4.40 -4.02 -8.53
CA TYR A 51 -5.52 -4.84 -8.99
C TYR A 51 -6.86 -4.42 -8.34
N ALA A 52 -6.87 -4.17 -7.02
CA ALA A 52 -8.05 -3.72 -6.30
C ALA A 52 -8.62 -2.42 -6.87
N LYS A 53 -7.75 -1.45 -7.17
CA LYS A 53 -8.15 -0.08 -7.56
C LYS A 53 -8.48 0.05 -9.03
N PHE A 54 -7.62 -0.47 -9.90
CA PHE A 54 -7.74 -0.33 -11.35
C PHE A 54 -8.71 -1.34 -11.96
N VAL A 55 -8.71 -2.60 -11.49
CA VAL A 55 -9.49 -3.69 -12.10
C VAL A 55 -10.78 -3.98 -11.34
N PHE A 56 -10.71 -4.19 -10.03
CA PHE A 56 -11.85 -4.67 -9.23
C PHE A 56 -12.83 -3.53 -8.85
N LEU A 57 -12.33 -2.43 -8.29
CA LEU A 57 -13.14 -1.27 -7.89
C LEU A 57 -13.31 -0.24 -9.02
N LYS A 58 -12.42 -0.26 -10.03
CA LYS A 58 -12.36 0.72 -11.14
C LYS A 58 -12.44 2.18 -10.68
N ALA A 59 -11.81 2.47 -9.55
CA ALA A 59 -11.81 3.77 -8.90
C ALA A 59 -10.41 4.12 -8.37
N PRO A 60 -9.38 4.19 -9.25
CA PRO A 60 -8.06 4.68 -8.88
C PRO A 60 -8.13 6.15 -8.50
N ARG A 61 -7.25 6.56 -7.58
CA ARG A 61 -7.14 7.93 -7.09
C ARG A 61 -5.69 8.40 -7.20
N LEU A 62 -5.44 9.69 -6.97
CA LEU A 62 -4.10 10.29 -7.10
C LEU A 62 -3.01 9.50 -6.37
N GLU A 63 -3.30 9.00 -5.17
CA GLU A 63 -2.38 8.21 -4.35
C GLU A 63 -2.11 6.82 -4.97
N ASP A 64 -3.07 6.25 -5.70
CA ASP A 64 -2.87 4.99 -6.42
C ASP A 64 -1.98 5.16 -7.65
N TYR A 65 -2.01 6.35 -8.28
CA TYR A 65 -1.06 6.71 -9.34
C TYR A 65 0.33 7.03 -8.78
N LEU A 66 0.42 7.77 -7.66
CA LEU A 66 1.70 8.10 -6.99
C LEU A 66 2.40 6.87 -6.40
N LEU A 67 1.66 5.80 -6.06
CA LEU A 67 2.24 4.53 -5.61
C LEU A 67 3.19 3.91 -6.65
N ILE A 68 2.88 4.04 -7.95
CA ILE A 68 3.64 3.40 -9.03
C ILE A 68 5.09 3.95 -9.10
N PRO A 69 5.33 5.27 -9.24
CA PRO A 69 6.69 5.80 -9.19
C PRO A 69 7.33 5.63 -7.81
N THR A 70 6.57 5.77 -6.70
CA THR A 70 7.11 5.55 -5.33
C THR A 70 7.67 4.14 -5.17
N PHE A 71 6.99 3.13 -5.70
CA PHE A 71 7.48 1.75 -5.71
C PHE A 71 8.70 1.56 -6.63
N GLY A 72 8.76 2.26 -7.76
CA GLY A 72 9.96 2.31 -8.62
C GLY A 72 11.18 2.90 -7.90
N VAL A 73 11.00 4.01 -7.16
CA VAL A 73 12.06 4.63 -6.34
C VAL A 73 12.51 3.69 -5.22
N TYR A 74 11.58 2.99 -4.56
CA TYR A 74 11.88 1.96 -3.55
C TYR A 74 12.70 0.79 -4.12
N LEU A 75 12.36 0.29 -5.31
CA LEU A 75 13.18 -0.71 -6.00
C LEU A 75 14.57 -0.15 -6.36
N GLY A 76 14.65 1.11 -6.78
CA GLY A 76 15.92 1.82 -6.99
C GLY A 76 16.79 1.84 -5.74
N HIS A 77 16.25 2.22 -4.58
CA HIS A 77 16.95 2.16 -3.29
C HIS A 77 17.50 0.74 -3.04
N CYS A 78 16.67 -0.28 -3.21
CA CYS A 78 17.08 -1.67 -3.01
C CYS A 78 18.22 -2.10 -3.95
N VAL A 79 18.20 -1.66 -5.20
CA VAL A 79 19.28 -1.92 -6.17
C VAL A 79 20.58 -1.25 -5.73
N PHE A 80 20.58 0.06 -5.43
CA PHE A 80 21.81 0.74 -4.99
C PHE A 80 22.38 0.15 -3.70
N TRP A 81 21.53 -0.24 -2.75
CA TRP A 81 21.96 -0.88 -1.52
C TRP A 81 22.57 -2.27 -1.75
N LEU A 82 21.95 -3.11 -2.58
CA LEU A 82 22.48 -4.43 -2.92
C LEU A 82 23.77 -4.35 -3.76
N MET A 83 23.94 -3.33 -4.60
CA MET A 83 25.17 -3.11 -5.37
C MET A 83 26.41 -2.85 -4.48
N MET A 84 26.25 -2.48 -3.21
CA MET A 84 27.35 -2.37 -2.25
C MET A 84 27.99 -3.73 -1.90
N ILE A 85 27.30 -4.85 -2.17
CA ILE A 85 27.85 -6.22 -2.05
C ILE A 85 28.99 -6.45 -3.06
N HIS A 86 28.98 -5.75 -4.20
CA HIS A 86 30.06 -5.79 -5.20
C HIS A 86 31.21 -4.80 -4.92
N THR A 87 31.19 -4.16 -3.74
CA THR A 87 32.33 -3.40 -3.20
C THR A 87 32.92 -4.20 -2.03
N THR A 88 33.19 -3.59 -0.89
CA THR A 88 33.61 -4.28 0.35
C THR A 88 32.49 -5.01 1.08
N GLY A 89 31.22 -4.76 0.73
CA GLY A 89 30.06 -5.42 1.36
C GLY A 89 29.52 -4.73 2.62
N HIS A 90 28.50 -5.35 3.22
CA HIS A 90 27.74 -4.82 4.35
C HIS A 90 28.22 -5.39 5.69
N PHE A 91 28.10 -4.56 6.73
CA PHE A 91 28.51 -4.86 8.11
C PHE A 91 30.01 -5.13 8.24
N VAL A 92 30.83 -4.54 7.36
CA VAL A 92 32.29 -4.56 7.45
C VAL A 92 32.77 -3.33 8.24
N HIS A 93 33.71 -3.54 9.15
CA HIS A 93 34.29 -2.49 9.98
C HIS A 93 35.29 -1.62 9.21
N LEU A 94 35.46 -0.37 9.61
CA LEU A 94 36.26 0.60 8.85
C LEU A 94 37.74 0.21 8.68
N TRP A 95 38.32 -0.56 9.61
CA TRP A 95 39.71 -1.05 9.51
C TRP A 95 39.87 -2.20 8.51
N ASP A 96 38.77 -2.87 8.12
CA ASP A 96 38.74 -3.93 7.11
C ASP A 96 38.37 -3.38 5.70
N PHE A 97 38.24 -2.06 5.55
CA PHE A 97 38.02 -1.39 4.25
C PHE A 97 39.33 -0.93 3.60
N THR A 98 39.47 -1.14 2.29
CA THR A 98 40.45 -0.41 1.47
C THR A 98 40.00 1.02 1.20
N VAL A 99 40.97 1.95 1.11
CA VAL A 99 40.71 3.34 0.70
C VAL A 99 40.09 3.40 -0.70
N GLY A 100 40.55 2.56 -1.64
CA GLY A 100 39.98 2.45 -2.99
C GLY A 100 38.54 1.93 -3.01
N GLY A 101 38.17 1.03 -2.09
CA GLY A 101 36.83 0.46 -1.97
C GLY A 101 35.78 1.43 -1.39
N MET A 102 36.22 2.49 -0.69
CA MET A 102 35.31 3.44 -0.04
C MET A 102 34.49 4.28 -1.03
N ALA A 103 35.12 4.84 -2.07
CA ALA A 103 34.44 5.73 -3.00
C ALA A 103 33.20 5.10 -3.68
N PRO A 104 33.24 3.87 -4.24
CA PRO A 104 32.05 3.24 -4.80
C PRO A 104 31.02 2.82 -3.73
N TYR A 105 31.46 2.42 -2.53
CA TYR A 105 30.58 2.08 -1.41
C TYR A 105 29.75 3.30 -0.97
N TYR A 106 30.41 4.42 -0.66
CA TYR A 106 29.74 5.65 -0.23
C TYR A 106 28.90 6.25 -1.34
N ARG A 107 29.33 6.19 -2.62
CA ARG A 107 28.51 6.65 -3.75
C ARG A 107 27.18 5.89 -3.84
N ASN A 108 27.21 4.56 -3.69
CA ASN A 108 25.97 3.76 -3.67
C ASN A 108 25.10 4.08 -2.44
N GLY A 109 25.73 4.24 -1.27
CA GLY A 109 25.05 4.67 -0.04
C GLY A 109 24.37 6.03 -0.16
N PHE A 110 25.00 7.00 -0.82
CA PHE A 110 24.43 8.33 -1.11
C PHE A 110 23.14 8.22 -1.93
N TYR A 111 23.19 7.53 -3.07
CA TYR A 111 22.00 7.34 -3.91
C TYR A 111 20.90 6.56 -3.19
N ALA A 112 21.26 5.52 -2.42
CA ALA A 112 20.29 4.79 -1.61
C ALA A 112 19.60 5.70 -0.55
N THR A 113 20.34 6.62 0.09
CA THR A 113 19.79 7.60 1.04
C THR A 113 18.80 8.54 0.35
N ILE A 114 19.19 9.20 -0.75
CA ILE A 114 18.31 10.12 -1.50
C ILE A 114 17.03 9.41 -1.98
N LEU A 115 17.13 8.16 -2.43
CA LEU A 115 15.96 7.37 -2.85
C LEU A 115 15.06 6.98 -1.67
N TYR A 116 15.62 6.67 -0.49
CA TYR A 116 14.84 6.49 0.73
C TYR A 116 14.06 7.75 1.11
N GLU A 117 14.70 8.92 1.05
CA GLU A 117 14.04 10.19 1.34
C GLU A 117 12.90 10.50 0.37
N ALA A 118 13.11 10.24 -0.93
CA ALA A 118 12.09 10.38 -1.95
C ALA A 118 10.89 9.42 -1.75
N VAL A 119 11.12 8.18 -1.30
CA VAL A 119 10.03 7.26 -0.91
C VAL A 119 9.25 7.82 0.27
N MET A 120 9.94 8.29 1.31
CA MET A 120 9.29 8.77 2.53
C MET A 120 8.51 10.08 2.34
N LEU A 121 9.03 10.99 1.50
CA LEU A 121 8.36 12.21 1.04
C LEU A 121 7.00 11.91 0.41
N ALA A 122 6.89 10.82 -0.36
CA ALA A 122 5.65 10.46 -1.06
C ALA A 122 4.70 9.61 -0.20
N ILE A 123 5.21 8.57 0.47
CA ILE A 123 4.36 7.54 1.08
C ILE A 123 3.62 8.04 2.33
N LYS A 124 4.24 8.91 3.16
CA LYS A 124 3.62 9.38 4.42
C LYS A 124 2.43 10.32 4.16
N PRO A 125 2.49 11.29 3.23
CA PRO A 125 1.32 12.04 2.77
C PRO A 125 0.24 11.15 2.15
N MET A 126 0.61 10.12 1.36
CA MET A 126 -0.35 9.18 0.78
C MET A 126 -1.13 8.39 1.85
N ILE A 127 -0.48 7.97 2.93
CA ILE A 127 -1.14 7.33 4.10
C ILE A 127 -2.14 8.29 4.76
N LEU A 128 -1.73 9.53 5.02
CA LEU A 128 -2.58 10.56 5.64
C LEU A 128 -3.81 10.89 4.78
N LEU A 129 -3.63 11.04 3.45
CA LEU A 129 -4.72 11.24 2.49
C LEU A 129 -5.71 10.07 2.50
N GLU A 130 -5.22 8.83 2.57
CA GLU A 130 -6.07 7.65 2.65
C GLU A 130 -6.88 7.61 3.95
N TRP A 131 -6.25 7.90 5.09
CA TRP A 131 -6.92 7.91 6.38
C TRP A 131 -8.03 8.96 6.47
N MET A 132 -7.78 10.19 6.00
CA MET A 132 -8.84 11.21 5.87
C MET A 132 -10.07 10.64 5.16
N ARG A 133 -9.90 9.83 4.11
CA ARG A 133 -11.02 9.24 3.36
C ARG A 133 -11.64 8.01 4.00
N ILE A 134 -10.87 7.22 4.76
CA ILE A 134 -11.41 6.10 5.55
C ILE A 134 -12.30 6.63 6.69
N PHE A 135 -11.89 7.73 7.32
CA PHE A 135 -12.58 8.33 8.45
C PHE A 135 -13.49 9.53 8.09
N ALA A 136 -13.53 9.97 6.82
CA ALA A 136 -14.43 11.02 6.30
C ALA A 136 -15.93 10.79 6.59
N SER A 137 -16.34 9.55 6.89
CA SER A 137 -17.70 9.24 7.32
C SER A 137 -18.07 9.79 8.71
N ALA A 138 -17.13 10.41 9.44
CA ALA A 138 -17.33 10.90 10.80
C ALA A 138 -17.94 12.32 10.90
N GLY A 139 -18.07 13.07 9.80
CA GLY A 139 -18.70 14.39 9.78
C GLY A 139 -18.05 15.40 8.82
N PRO A 140 -18.52 16.66 8.80
CA PRO A 140 -17.87 17.74 8.04
C PRO A 140 -16.45 18.01 8.57
N ARG A 141 -15.58 18.56 7.70
CA ARG A 141 -14.11 18.66 7.88
C ARG A 141 -13.70 18.95 9.33
N THR A 142 -13.24 17.90 10.00
CA THR A 142 -12.92 17.94 11.43
C THR A 142 -11.48 18.38 11.67
N ALA A 143 -11.11 18.64 12.94
CA ALA A 143 -9.73 18.86 13.34
C ALA A 143 -8.77 17.75 12.86
N PHE A 144 -9.27 16.52 12.69
CA PHE A 144 -8.53 15.39 12.12
C PHE A 144 -7.97 15.68 10.72
N ASP A 145 -8.79 16.24 9.82
CA ASP A 145 -8.37 16.53 8.44
C ASP A 145 -7.29 17.62 8.44
N TRP A 146 -7.47 18.67 9.25
CA TRP A 146 -6.47 19.74 9.40
C TRP A 146 -5.14 19.22 9.95
N THR A 147 -5.17 18.34 10.95
CA THR A 147 -3.95 17.69 11.46
C THR A 147 -3.28 16.81 10.38
N CYS A 148 -4.06 16.11 9.55
CA CYS A 148 -3.52 15.34 8.43
C CYS A 148 -2.84 16.23 7.38
N TYR A 149 -3.47 17.35 6.98
CA TYR A 149 -2.84 18.30 6.05
C TYR A 149 -1.58 18.94 6.65
N ALA A 150 -1.59 19.29 7.94
CA ALA A 150 -0.43 19.83 8.63
C ALA A 150 0.74 18.83 8.67
N LEU A 151 0.50 17.58 9.10
CA LEU A 151 1.52 16.53 9.13
C LEU A 151 2.06 16.21 7.73
N ALA A 152 1.19 16.13 6.71
CA ALA A 152 1.61 15.92 5.33
C ALA A 152 2.51 17.06 4.83
N THR A 153 2.15 18.32 5.13
CA THR A 153 2.94 19.50 4.74
C THR A 153 4.29 19.52 5.44
N ILE A 154 4.33 19.28 6.76
CA ILE A 154 5.56 19.21 7.55
C ILE A 154 6.48 18.10 7.02
N ASN A 155 5.93 16.93 6.70
CA ASN A 155 6.69 15.82 6.16
C ASN A 155 7.29 16.12 4.77
N ILE A 156 6.51 16.72 3.86
CA ILE A 156 6.99 17.13 2.53
C ILE A 156 8.11 18.17 2.66
N LEU A 157 7.94 19.18 3.51
CA LEU A 157 8.96 20.21 3.73
C LEU A 157 10.24 19.64 4.35
N LEU A 158 10.12 18.72 5.31
CA LEU A 158 11.25 18.05 5.95
C LEU A 158 12.09 17.27 4.93
N TYR A 159 11.46 16.36 4.17
CA TYR A 159 12.19 15.51 3.22
C TYR A 159 12.65 16.27 1.97
N LEU A 160 11.88 17.24 1.47
CA LEU A 160 12.33 18.10 0.37
C LEU A 160 13.54 18.94 0.79
N GLY A 161 13.53 19.46 2.02
CA GLY A 161 14.68 20.17 2.60
C GLY A 161 15.91 19.27 2.75
N SER A 162 15.72 18.02 3.18
CA SER A 162 16.81 17.04 3.35
C SER A 162 17.46 16.71 2.00
N ILE A 163 16.66 16.28 1.00
CA ILE A 163 17.12 15.94 -0.34
C ILE A 163 17.89 17.10 -0.98
N LEU A 164 17.36 18.33 -0.88
CA LEU A 164 18.02 19.52 -1.40
C LEU A 164 19.35 19.78 -0.70
N THR A 165 19.37 19.71 0.64
CA THR A 165 20.57 19.99 1.44
C THR A 165 21.68 18.97 1.16
N ASP A 166 21.35 17.68 1.15
CA ASP A 166 22.33 16.61 0.85
C ASP A 166 22.86 16.73 -0.58
N SER A 167 21.99 17.05 -1.55
CA SER A 167 22.36 17.23 -2.97
C SER A 167 23.31 18.40 -3.26
N VAL A 168 23.34 19.42 -2.40
CA VAL A 168 24.21 20.62 -2.50
C VAL A 168 25.24 20.72 -1.37
N SER A 169 25.33 19.71 -0.51
CA SER A 169 26.18 19.73 0.70
C SER A 169 27.68 19.80 0.42
N CYS A 170 28.14 19.37 -0.75
CA CYS A 170 29.54 19.31 -1.15
C CYS A 170 29.78 19.87 -2.57
N HIS A 171 30.92 20.52 -2.75
CA HIS A 171 31.40 21.04 -4.03
C HIS A 171 32.87 20.64 -4.25
N PRO A 172 33.19 19.90 -5.34
CA PRO A 172 32.27 19.19 -6.24
C PRO A 172 31.47 18.11 -5.48
N ARG A 173 30.35 17.62 -6.03
CA ARG A 173 29.46 16.68 -5.29
C ARG A 173 30.15 15.33 -5.06
N GLU A 174 31.02 14.96 -5.98
CA GLU A 174 31.90 13.80 -5.93
C GLU A 174 32.72 13.75 -4.63
N TYR A 175 33.05 14.92 -4.04
CA TYR A 175 33.80 15.03 -2.79
C TYR A 175 33.05 14.49 -1.55
N TRP A 176 31.76 14.19 -1.68
CA TRP A 176 30.99 13.53 -0.63
C TRP A 176 31.45 12.08 -0.42
N TRP A 177 31.67 11.33 -1.50
CA TRP A 177 32.08 9.91 -1.46
C TRP A 177 33.56 9.69 -1.77
N ASP A 178 34.19 10.56 -2.55
CA ASP A 178 35.61 10.50 -2.89
C ASP A 178 36.38 11.63 -2.22
N ARG A 179 37.18 11.30 -1.20
CA ARG A 179 38.01 12.29 -0.48
C ARG A 179 39.39 12.49 -1.10
N THR A 180 39.69 11.84 -2.24
CA THR A 180 40.98 11.98 -2.93
C THR A 180 41.03 13.20 -3.86
N ILE A 181 39.87 13.73 -4.25
CA ILE A 181 39.74 14.96 -5.05
C ILE A 181 39.70 16.21 -4.18
N GLU A 182 40.10 17.35 -4.73
CA GLU A 182 39.97 18.64 -4.04
C GLU A 182 38.50 19.09 -3.98
N GLY A 183 38.06 19.51 -2.79
CA GLY A 183 36.69 19.96 -2.57
C GLY A 183 36.43 20.40 -1.13
N TYR A 184 35.20 20.86 -0.88
CA TYR A 184 34.71 21.15 0.47
C TYR A 184 33.26 20.69 0.65
N CYS A 185 32.87 20.48 1.90
CA CYS A 185 31.48 20.19 2.29
C CYS A 185 31.06 21.12 3.43
N ALA A 186 29.77 21.43 3.50
CA ALA A 186 29.17 22.04 4.69
C ALA A 186 29.17 21.04 5.87
N ASP A 187 29.19 21.54 7.12
CA ASP A 187 29.04 20.68 8.30
C ASP A 187 27.59 20.23 8.46
N THR A 188 27.30 19.05 7.88
CA THR A 188 25.98 18.41 7.94
C THR A 188 25.86 17.37 9.05
N ARG A 189 26.85 17.21 9.96
CA ARG A 189 26.88 16.12 10.97
C ARG A 189 25.64 16.04 11.85
N LYS A 190 24.95 17.17 12.07
CA LYS A 190 23.73 17.25 12.88
C LYS A 190 22.44 17.00 12.09
N LEU A 191 22.46 17.05 10.76
CA LEU A 191 21.26 16.91 9.94
C LEU A 191 20.60 15.53 10.07
N PRO A 192 21.32 14.38 9.95
CA PRO A 192 20.69 13.06 10.07
C PRO A 192 20.04 12.82 11.45
N ILE A 193 20.58 13.45 12.49
CA ILE A 193 20.03 13.40 13.86
C ILE A 193 18.72 14.17 13.91
N VAL A 194 18.69 15.42 13.43
CA VAL A 194 17.49 16.27 13.45
C VAL A 194 16.39 15.68 12.56
N THR A 195 16.72 15.24 11.34
CA THR A 195 15.76 14.60 10.43
C THR A 195 15.28 13.26 10.97
N GLY A 196 16.16 12.47 11.61
CA GLY A 196 15.81 11.23 12.32
C GLY A 196 14.77 11.45 13.42
N VAL A 197 15.04 12.38 14.35
CA VAL A 197 14.12 12.73 15.45
C VAL A 197 12.77 13.22 14.92
N LEU A 198 12.78 14.18 13.99
CA LEU A 198 11.53 14.71 13.40
C LEU A 198 10.74 13.63 12.67
N ASN A 199 11.43 12.72 11.96
CA ASN A 199 10.80 11.60 11.30
C ASN A 199 10.12 10.63 12.29
N ALA A 200 10.82 10.20 13.34
CA ALA A 200 10.25 9.31 14.35
C ALA A 200 9.04 9.95 15.08
N VAL A 201 9.09 11.27 15.30
CA VAL A 201 7.95 12.05 15.84
C VAL A 201 6.77 12.07 14.87
N ILE A 202 7.00 12.31 13.58
CA ILE A 202 5.96 12.27 12.55
C ILE A 202 5.32 10.88 12.47
N ASP A 203 6.11 9.81 12.51
CA ASP A 203 5.60 8.44 12.48
C ASP A 203 4.75 8.08 13.71
N LEU A 204 5.15 8.57 14.89
CA LEU A 204 4.35 8.42 16.11
C LEU A 204 3.01 9.17 16.01
N PHE A 205 3.02 10.41 15.51
CA PHE A 205 1.79 11.18 15.28
C PHE A 205 0.87 10.50 14.26
N ILE A 206 1.44 10.01 13.15
CA ILE A 206 0.74 9.18 12.16
C ILE A 206 0.12 7.97 12.88
N LEU A 207 0.91 7.13 13.55
CA LEU A 207 0.41 5.91 14.22
C LEU A 207 -0.73 6.16 15.23
N LEU A 208 -0.66 7.24 16.02
CA LEU A 208 -1.64 7.56 17.06
C LEU A 208 -2.92 8.23 16.53
N LEU A 209 -2.84 9.01 15.46
CA LEU A 209 -3.93 9.82 14.92
C LEU A 209 -5.23 9.04 14.61
N PRO A 210 -5.24 7.87 13.93
CA PRO A 210 -6.47 7.12 13.69
C PRO A 210 -6.98 6.40 14.95
N GLN A 211 -6.13 6.14 15.95
CA GLN A 211 -6.46 5.31 17.11
C GLN A 211 -7.60 5.91 17.94
N GLY A 212 -7.60 7.24 18.12
CA GLY A 212 -8.68 7.96 18.82
C GLY A 212 -10.04 7.85 18.14
N ILE A 213 -10.09 7.65 16.82
CA ILE A 213 -11.33 7.40 16.07
C ILE A 213 -11.72 5.92 16.17
N ILE A 214 -10.75 5.01 16.00
CA ILE A 214 -10.96 3.55 16.06
C ILE A 214 -11.58 3.14 17.40
N TRP A 215 -11.15 3.71 18.53
CA TRP A 215 -11.71 3.40 19.85
C TRP A 215 -13.17 3.86 20.04
N ARG A 216 -13.63 4.86 19.27
CA ARG A 216 -15.01 5.37 19.33
C ARG A 216 -15.95 4.65 18.35
N LEU A 217 -15.41 3.91 17.38
CA LEU A 217 -16.17 3.38 16.25
C LEU A 217 -16.44 1.87 16.40
N GLN A 218 -17.71 1.50 16.57
CA GLN A 218 -18.13 0.10 16.70
C GLN A 218 -17.93 -0.67 15.38
N MET A 219 -16.76 -1.28 15.21
CA MET A 219 -16.42 -2.11 14.05
C MET A 219 -16.66 -3.59 14.29
N SER A 220 -17.03 -4.32 13.23
CA SER A 220 -17.07 -5.79 13.24
C SER A 220 -15.68 -6.40 13.42
N THR A 221 -15.61 -7.58 14.04
CA THR A 221 -14.35 -8.27 14.40
C THR A 221 -13.37 -8.43 13.23
N ARG A 222 -13.87 -8.70 12.01
CA ARG A 222 -13.05 -8.80 10.79
C ARG A 222 -12.38 -7.47 10.41
N LYS A 223 -13.09 -6.34 10.54
CA LYS A 223 -12.53 -5.00 10.31
C LYS A 223 -11.51 -4.65 11.39
N ARG A 224 -11.84 -4.94 12.66
CA ARG A 224 -10.95 -4.75 13.82
C ARG A 224 -9.62 -5.48 13.63
N LEU A 225 -9.64 -6.75 13.21
CA LEU A 225 -8.42 -7.53 12.96
C LEU A 225 -7.53 -6.90 11.86
N GLY A 226 -8.13 -6.49 10.74
CA GLY A 226 -7.38 -5.81 9.66
C GLY A 226 -6.72 -4.52 10.14
N VAL A 227 -7.44 -3.69 10.90
CA VAL A 227 -6.92 -2.46 11.51
C VAL A 227 -5.79 -2.76 12.52
N SER A 228 -5.93 -3.80 13.34
CA SER A 228 -4.87 -4.21 14.28
C SER A 228 -3.59 -4.67 13.58
N ILE A 229 -3.67 -5.33 12.42
CA ILE A 229 -2.49 -5.71 11.64
C ILE A 229 -1.78 -4.45 11.08
N VAL A 230 -2.53 -3.49 10.53
CA VAL A 230 -1.96 -2.22 10.05
C VAL A 230 -1.28 -1.46 11.19
N PHE A 231 -1.90 -1.42 12.37
CA PHE A 231 -1.31 -0.81 13.56
C PHE A 231 -0.03 -1.52 14.01
N LEU A 232 0.02 -2.86 13.99
CA LEU A 232 1.22 -3.63 14.32
C LEU A 232 2.39 -3.28 13.39
N VAL A 233 2.15 -3.25 12.07
CA VAL A 233 3.16 -2.87 11.08
C VAL A 233 3.61 -1.41 11.26
N GLY A 234 2.68 -0.49 11.57
CA GLY A 234 3.00 0.89 11.91
C GLY A 234 3.88 1.03 13.16
N THR A 235 3.62 0.26 14.22
CA THR A 235 4.47 0.21 15.42
C THR A 235 5.89 -0.28 15.11
N ILE A 236 6.03 -1.28 14.22
CA ILE A 236 7.34 -1.75 13.75
C ILE A 236 8.09 -0.63 12.99
N SER A 237 7.38 0.15 12.16
CA SER A 237 7.95 1.32 11.46
C SER A 237 8.48 2.37 12.44
N VAL A 238 7.70 2.73 13.47
CA VAL A 238 8.13 3.68 14.52
C VAL A 238 9.36 3.15 15.27
N GLY A 239 9.36 1.87 15.62
CA GLY A 239 10.51 1.22 16.26
C GLY A 239 11.78 1.29 15.41
N ALA A 240 11.67 1.01 14.11
CA ALA A 240 12.79 1.12 13.16
C ALA A 240 13.32 2.56 13.05
N ALA A 241 12.42 3.56 12.94
CA ALA A 241 12.79 4.97 12.90
C ALA A 241 13.50 5.44 14.18
N ILE A 242 13.06 4.98 15.36
CA ILE A 242 13.72 5.27 16.65
C ILE A 242 15.10 4.63 16.70
N THR A 243 15.24 3.35 16.37
CA THR A 243 16.55 2.67 16.39
C THR A 243 17.53 3.32 15.42
N ARG A 244 17.09 3.66 14.19
CA ARG A 244 17.89 4.43 13.23
C ARG A 244 18.34 5.79 13.77
N THR A 245 17.48 6.46 14.53
CA THR A 245 17.80 7.75 15.16
C THR A 245 18.84 7.58 16.27
N VAL A 246 18.72 6.54 17.11
CA VAL A 246 19.73 6.20 18.13
C VAL A 246 21.08 5.87 17.48
N LEU A 247 21.08 5.09 16.38
CA LEU A 247 22.29 4.81 15.61
C LEU A 247 22.92 6.07 15.01
N SER A 248 22.12 7.10 14.72
CA SER A 248 22.60 8.40 14.25
C SER A 248 23.31 9.22 15.33
N PHE A 249 23.04 8.96 16.60
CA PHE A 249 23.86 9.48 17.70
C PHE A 249 25.14 8.69 17.90
N THR A 250 25.15 7.36 17.67
CA THR A 250 26.37 6.55 17.87
C THR A 250 27.41 6.78 16.78
N TYR A 251 27.04 6.76 15.49
CA TYR A 251 28.04 7.01 14.44
C TYR A 251 28.54 8.46 14.39
N ALA A 252 27.80 9.42 14.97
CA ALA A 252 28.28 10.79 15.10
C ALA A 252 29.51 10.94 16.02
N GLY A 253 29.79 9.92 16.85
CA GLY A 253 30.93 9.88 17.77
C GLY A 253 31.82 8.62 17.67
N SER A 254 31.51 7.64 16.81
CA SER A 254 32.34 6.44 16.62
C SER A 254 33.37 6.61 15.50
N SER A 255 34.52 5.95 15.64
CA SER A 255 35.48 5.78 14.54
C SER A 255 34.99 4.80 13.47
N ASP A 256 34.23 3.78 13.87
CA ASP A 256 33.68 2.77 12.96
C ASP A 256 32.29 3.19 12.43
N VAL A 257 32.29 3.80 11.24
CA VAL A 257 31.08 4.36 10.61
C VAL A 257 30.39 3.35 9.68
N THR A 258 31.15 2.49 8.99
CA THR A 258 30.62 1.59 7.93
C THR A 258 29.72 0.49 8.47
N PHE A 259 30.07 -0.12 9.61
CA PHE A 259 29.22 -1.12 10.27
C PHE A 259 27.88 -0.50 10.70
N ASN A 260 27.93 0.65 11.39
CA ASN A 260 26.75 1.37 11.87
C ASN A 260 25.87 1.88 10.71
N PHE A 261 26.48 2.31 9.60
CA PHE A 261 25.77 2.69 8.37
C PHE A 261 25.00 1.50 7.77
N SER A 262 25.62 0.32 7.70
CA SER A 262 24.99 -0.91 7.22
C SER A 262 23.76 -1.30 8.06
N LEU A 263 23.89 -1.18 9.39
CA LEU A 263 22.80 -1.42 10.33
C LEU A 263 21.67 -0.39 10.17
N ALA A 264 22.00 0.90 10.05
CA ALA A 264 21.03 1.97 9.87
C ALA A 264 20.20 1.81 8.58
N GLY A 265 20.83 1.39 7.47
CA GLY A 265 20.13 1.12 6.20
C GLY A 265 19.23 -0.12 6.25
N THR A 266 19.56 -1.11 7.09
CA THR A 266 18.64 -2.22 7.35
C THR A 266 17.34 -1.72 8.00
N PHE A 267 17.43 -0.74 8.91
CA PHE A 267 16.25 -0.11 9.50
C PHE A 267 15.50 0.82 8.54
N THR A 268 16.17 1.55 7.63
CA THR A 268 15.44 2.35 6.60
C THR A 268 14.62 1.47 5.67
N LEU A 269 15.13 0.30 5.27
CA LEU A 269 14.37 -0.69 4.50
C LEU A 269 13.11 -1.13 5.26
N ILE A 270 13.24 -1.50 6.54
CA ILE A 270 12.11 -1.92 7.37
C ILE A 270 11.07 -0.80 7.46
N GLU A 271 11.50 0.45 7.66
CA GLU A 271 10.63 1.64 7.71
C GLU A 271 9.86 1.82 6.38
N MET A 272 10.54 1.80 5.23
CA MET A 272 9.89 1.93 3.91
C MET A 272 8.93 0.77 3.62
N THR A 273 9.36 -0.46 3.91
CA THR A 273 8.57 -1.68 3.71
C THR A 273 7.28 -1.61 4.53
N ALA A 274 7.40 -1.24 5.80
CA ALA A 274 6.27 -1.06 6.70
C ALA A 274 5.33 0.05 6.21
N ALA A 275 5.85 1.21 5.80
CA ALA A 275 5.03 2.32 5.29
C ALA A 275 4.25 1.94 4.01
N ILE A 276 4.90 1.28 3.03
CA ILE A 276 4.24 0.80 1.80
C ILE A 276 3.15 -0.24 2.13
N VAL A 277 3.43 -1.17 3.05
CA VAL A 277 2.45 -2.17 3.50
C VAL A 277 1.28 -1.52 4.25
N VAL A 278 1.52 -0.55 5.13
CA VAL A 278 0.48 0.24 5.84
C VAL A 278 -0.40 0.99 4.85
N PHE A 279 0.18 1.59 3.81
CA PHE A 279 -0.59 2.22 2.74
C PHE A 279 -1.39 1.21 1.92
N ALA A 280 -0.84 0.04 1.60
CA ALA A 280 -1.51 -0.94 0.76
C ALA A 280 -2.65 -1.70 1.48
N ALA A 281 -2.44 -2.06 2.74
CA ALA A 281 -3.25 -2.99 3.52
C ALA A 281 -4.77 -2.67 3.60
N PRO A 282 -5.24 -1.41 3.76
CA PRO A 282 -6.68 -1.11 3.82
C PRO A 282 -7.47 -1.53 2.58
N THR A 283 -6.80 -1.70 1.43
CA THR A 283 -7.44 -2.12 0.18
C THR A 283 -7.48 -3.64 -0.04
N VAL A 284 -6.65 -4.40 0.69
CA VAL A 284 -6.47 -5.86 0.55
C VAL A 284 -7.73 -6.70 0.84
N PRO A 285 -8.59 -6.41 1.83
CA PRO A 285 -9.70 -7.31 2.20
C PRO A 285 -10.80 -7.48 1.15
N LYS A 286 -10.97 -6.51 0.23
CA LYS A 286 -12.01 -6.53 -0.80
C LYS A 286 -11.71 -7.50 -1.96
N PRO A 287 -10.56 -7.41 -2.65
CA PRO A 287 -10.21 -8.34 -3.72
C PRO A 287 -9.84 -9.73 -3.19
N THR A 288 -9.17 -9.86 -2.04
CA THR A 288 -8.67 -11.17 -1.58
C THR A 288 -9.78 -12.17 -1.29
N TYR A 289 -10.90 -11.74 -0.68
CA TYR A 289 -12.08 -12.60 -0.51
C TYR A 289 -12.64 -13.08 -1.87
N HIS A 290 -12.68 -12.20 -2.87
CA HIS A 290 -13.15 -12.56 -4.22
C HIS A 290 -12.16 -13.50 -4.93
N LEU A 291 -10.85 -13.21 -4.87
CA LEU A 291 -9.80 -14.03 -5.48
C LEU A 291 -9.72 -15.42 -4.83
N VAL A 292 -9.80 -15.52 -3.51
CA VAL A 292 -9.85 -16.82 -2.80
C VAL A 292 -11.12 -17.59 -3.15
N LYS A 293 -12.28 -16.92 -3.27
CA LYS A 293 -13.52 -17.57 -3.70
C LYS A 293 -13.46 -18.05 -5.16
N VAL A 294 -12.90 -17.26 -6.06
CA VAL A 294 -12.71 -17.63 -7.48
C VAL A 294 -11.70 -18.77 -7.61
N ALA A 295 -10.52 -18.65 -6.99
CA ALA A 295 -9.50 -19.70 -6.98
C ALA A 295 -10.04 -21.00 -6.36
N GLY A 296 -10.72 -20.93 -5.22
CA GLY A 296 -11.40 -22.07 -4.59
C GLY A 296 -12.49 -22.69 -5.47
N SER A 297 -13.23 -21.89 -6.25
CA SER A 297 -14.23 -22.38 -7.21
C SER A 297 -13.60 -23.03 -8.46
N SER A 298 -12.36 -22.68 -8.79
CA SER A 298 -11.60 -23.25 -9.91
C SER A 298 -10.91 -24.54 -9.48
N VAL A 299 -10.26 -24.54 -8.32
CA VAL A 299 -9.72 -25.75 -7.67
C VAL A 299 -10.83 -26.76 -7.37
N GLY A 300 -11.98 -26.31 -6.87
CA GLY A 300 -13.16 -27.17 -6.66
C GLY A 300 -13.71 -27.79 -7.94
N ARG A 301 -13.61 -27.10 -9.09
CA ARG A 301 -13.97 -27.66 -10.40
C ARG A 301 -12.94 -28.68 -10.90
N LEU A 302 -11.64 -28.41 -10.72
CA LEU A 302 -10.56 -29.32 -11.09
C LEU A 302 -10.51 -30.59 -10.22
N ILE A 303 -10.85 -30.50 -8.94
CA ILE A 303 -10.98 -31.65 -8.05
C ILE A 303 -12.30 -32.39 -8.30
N GLY A 304 -13.39 -31.67 -8.63
CA GLY A 304 -14.69 -32.25 -8.95
C GLY A 304 -14.73 -33.04 -10.26
N SER A 305 -13.94 -32.66 -11.27
CA SER A 305 -13.89 -33.37 -12.56
C SER A 305 -13.30 -34.79 -12.48
N ASN A 306 -12.56 -35.13 -11.41
CA ASN A 306 -11.98 -36.46 -11.22
C ASN A 306 -12.92 -37.47 -10.52
N ARG A 307 -14.21 -37.14 -10.35
CA ARG A 307 -15.22 -38.03 -9.71
C ARG A 307 -16.40 -38.41 -10.61
N SER A 308 -16.41 -38.03 -11.89
CA SER A 308 -17.40 -38.48 -12.88
C SER A 308 -16.73 -39.41 -13.89
N GLY A 309 -16.59 -40.69 -13.52
CA GLY A 309 -15.74 -41.60 -14.28
C GLY A 309 -15.71 -43.07 -13.83
N SER A 310 -16.81 -43.62 -13.33
CA SER A 310 -17.07 -45.07 -13.37
C SER A 310 -18.55 -45.34 -13.11
N GLY A 311 -19.20 -46.11 -13.97
CA GLY A 311 -20.64 -46.35 -13.91
C GLY A 311 -21.01 -47.64 -13.18
N ALA A 312 -22.28 -47.76 -12.83
CA ALA A 312 -22.93 -49.04 -12.55
C ALA A 312 -24.38 -48.98 -13.05
N TYR A 313 -24.73 -49.86 -13.99
CA TYR A 313 -26.13 -50.12 -14.32
C TYR A 313 -26.79 -50.84 -13.13
N ALA A 314 -27.91 -50.33 -12.64
CA ALA A 314 -28.82 -51.07 -11.76
C ALA A 314 -30.26 -50.76 -12.17
N SER A 315 -31.06 -51.82 -12.33
CA SER A 315 -32.42 -51.78 -12.87
C SER A 315 -33.42 -51.25 -11.84
N ASP A 316 -34.04 -50.10 -12.10
CA ASP A 316 -35.26 -49.69 -11.39
C ASP A 316 -36.51 -50.25 -12.07
N THR A 317 -37.34 -50.91 -11.28
CA THR A 317 -38.53 -51.64 -11.75
C THR A 317 -39.75 -50.72 -11.78
N ALA A 318 -40.63 -50.91 -12.76
CA ALA A 318 -41.66 -49.95 -13.15
C ALA A 318 -42.68 -49.58 -12.04
N ALA A 319 -42.94 -48.27 -11.88
CA ALA A 319 -44.16 -47.75 -11.22
C ALA A 319 -44.58 -46.33 -11.70
N SER A 320 -45.39 -46.29 -12.76
CA SER A 320 -46.49 -45.32 -13.03
C SER A 320 -46.28 -43.77 -13.01
N LYS A 321 -46.68 -43.13 -14.14
CA LYS A 321 -47.29 -41.77 -14.27
C LYS A 321 -46.37 -40.54 -14.03
N ALA A 322 -46.24 -39.54 -14.90
CA ALA A 322 -47.04 -39.15 -16.06
C ALA A 322 -46.34 -38.05 -16.91
N ASN A 323 -46.71 -37.99 -18.21
CA ASN A 323 -46.66 -36.83 -19.11
C ASN A 323 -45.31 -36.13 -19.37
N ALA A 324 -44.54 -36.70 -20.31
CA ALA A 324 -43.68 -35.89 -21.18
C ALA A 324 -44.48 -35.46 -22.42
N TYR A 325 -44.47 -34.16 -22.74
CA TYR A 325 -44.89 -33.65 -24.04
C TYR A 325 -43.68 -33.01 -24.74
N HIS A 326 -43.14 -33.73 -25.71
CA HIS A 326 -42.22 -33.19 -26.72
C HIS A 326 -43.04 -32.95 -27.99
N SER A 327 -43.05 -31.73 -28.53
CA SER A 327 -43.51 -31.46 -29.90
C SER A 327 -42.37 -30.85 -30.70
N ILE A 328 -41.88 -31.63 -31.65
CA ILE A 328 -40.95 -31.17 -32.70
C ILE A 328 -41.81 -30.45 -33.75
N ASN A 329 -41.39 -29.27 -34.17
CA ASN A 329 -42.11 -28.48 -35.18
C ASN A 329 -41.36 -28.58 -36.52
N ASP A 330 -42.03 -29.06 -37.56
CA ASP A 330 -41.47 -29.25 -38.90
C ASP A 330 -42.07 -28.27 -39.93
N GLN A 331 -41.40 -28.08 -41.05
CA GLN A 331 -41.62 -26.99 -41.99
C GLN A 331 -42.86 -27.23 -42.89
N GLY A 332 -43.80 -26.27 -42.93
CA GLY A 332 -45.04 -26.42 -43.71
C GLY A 332 -45.73 -25.10 -44.07
N ARG A 333 -45.55 -24.66 -45.31
CA ARG A 333 -46.00 -23.42 -45.94
C ARG A 333 -47.54 -23.27 -46.05
N ASN A 334 -48.02 -22.02 -46.09
CA ASN A 334 -49.36 -21.49 -46.50
C ASN A 334 -50.48 -21.25 -45.43
N SER A 335 -50.72 -19.94 -45.19
CA SER A 335 -52.00 -19.21 -45.12
C SER A 335 -53.27 -19.83 -44.48
N VAL A 336 -53.88 -19.10 -43.54
CA VAL A 336 -55.06 -18.20 -43.75
C VAL A 336 -55.41 -17.49 -42.43
N VAL A 337 -55.86 -16.23 -42.49
CA VAL A 337 -56.36 -15.49 -41.33
C VAL A 337 -57.84 -15.81 -41.10
N MET A 338 -58.23 -16.10 -39.85
CA MET A 338 -59.64 -16.05 -39.44
C MET A 338 -59.83 -15.57 -37.99
N MET A 339 -61.05 -15.17 -37.67
CA MET A 339 -61.36 -14.10 -36.73
C MET A 339 -61.98 -14.61 -35.41
N LYS A 340 -61.52 -14.04 -34.28
CA LYS A 340 -62.25 -13.67 -33.04
C LYS A 340 -63.37 -14.62 -32.54
N LEU A 341 -63.30 -15.02 -31.27
CA LEU A 341 -64.42 -14.84 -30.32
C LEU A 341 -63.99 -14.96 -28.85
N ARG A 342 -64.51 -14.04 -28.02
CA ARG A 342 -64.30 -13.98 -26.57
C ARG A 342 -65.52 -14.63 -25.90
N SER A 343 -65.34 -15.79 -25.28
CA SER A 343 -66.42 -16.50 -24.58
C SER A 343 -66.35 -16.24 -23.07
N SER A 344 -67.42 -15.67 -22.52
CA SER A 344 -67.68 -15.60 -21.08
C SER A 344 -68.58 -16.79 -20.69
N ARG A 345 -68.43 -17.32 -19.48
CA ARG A 345 -69.55 -18.03 -18.84
C ARG A 345 -69.59 -17.77 -17.33
N SER A 346 -70.69 -17.19 -16.90
CA SER A 346 -71.05 -17.02 -15.50
C SER A 346 -71.78 -18.25 -14.94
N LYS A 347 -71.86 -18.32 -13.61
CA LYS A 347 -73.03 -18.83 -12.91
C LYS A 347 -73.57 -17.68 -12.05
N GLY A 348 -74.88 -17.53 -11.97
CA GLY A 348 -75.53 -16.61 -11.03
C GLY A 348 -76.82 -17.23 -10.50
N SER A 349 -77.35 -16.68 -9.40
CA SER A 349 -78.75 -16.81 -9.02
C SER A 349 -79.14 -15.78 -7.93
N VAL A 350 -80.07 -14.87 -8.30
CA VAL A 350 -81.21 -14.32 -7.52
C VAL A 350 -80.95 -13.82 -6.06
N ARG A 351 -80.94 -12.50 -5.73
CA ARG A 351 -82.03 -11.47 -5.55
C ARG A 351 -82.92 -11.64 -4.28
N PRO A 352 -83.60 -10.58 -3.73
CA PRO A 352 -83.58 -9.12 -4.05
C PRO A 352 -83.57 -8.13 -2.83
N SER A 353 -83.40 -6.81 -3.12
CA SER A 353 -83.96 -5.58 -2.46
C SER A 353 -83.94 -5.40 -0.92
N THR A 354 -83.62 -4.25 -0.31
CA THR A 354 -83.56 -2.81 -0.72
C THR A 354 -82.20 -2.17 -0.29
N GLY A 355 -81.90 -0.85 -0.28
CA GLY A 355 -82.62 0.39 -0.64
C GLY A 355 -81.79 1.67 -0.28
N ALA A 356 -82.38 2.86 -0.50
CA ALA A 356 -81.99 4.20 -0.02
C ALA A 356 -80.57 4.77 -0.35
N ASP A 357 -80.53 5.56 -1.42
CA ASP A 357 -80.16 6.99 -1.47
C ASP A 357 -78.85 7.49 -0.81
N SER A 358 -77.98 8.11 -1.62
CA SER A 358 -77.65 9.56 -1.56
C SER A 358 -76.64 9.95 -2.65
N GLU A 359 -77.03 10.86 -3.54
CA GLU A 359 -76.10 11.60 -4.42
C GLU A 359 -75.50 12.80 -3.67
N ALA A 360 -74.29 13.23 -4.06
CA ALA A 360 -73.80 14.59 -3.82
C ALA A 360 -72.83 14.99 -4.95
N GLU A 361 -72.96 16.24 -5.39
CA GLU A 361 -72.58 16.68 -6.74
C GLU A 361 -71.27 17.49 -6.82
N LEU A 362 -70.62 17.39 -7.99
CA LEU A 362 -69.98 18.44 -8.80
C LEU A 362 -68.90 19.45 -8.28
N ALA A 363 -68.03 19.78 -9.27
CA ALA A 363 -67.50 21.12 -9.61
C ALA A 363 -66.16 21.66 -9.01
N LEU A 364 -65.11 21.55 -9.83
CA LEU A 364 -64.16 22.65 -10.14
C LEU A 364 -64.88 23.76 -10.96
N PRO A 365 -64.36 25.00 -11.19
CA PRO A 365 -62.94 25.42 -11.19
C PRO A 365 -62.65 26.86 -10.63
N GLY A 366 -61.41 27.37 -10.75
CA GLY A 366 -61.14 28.81 -10.52
C GLY A 366 -59.67 29.24 -10.55
N ARG A 367 -59.35 30.30 -11.29
CA ARG A 367 -58.00 30.87 -11.53
C ARG A 367 -57.92 32.28 -10.92
N ALA A 368 -56.75 32.74 -10.43
CA ALA A 368 -56.15 34.09 -10.69
C ALA A 368 -55.32 34.76 -9.54
N THR A 369 -54.05 35.05 -9.86
CA THR A 369 -53.20 36.25 -9.53
C THR A 369 -53.29 37.05 -8.21
N ARG A 370 -52.10 37.26 -7.60
CA ARG A 370 -51.45 38.54 -7.14
C ARG A 370 -50.48 38.21 -5.97
N HIS A 371 -49.40 38.91 -5.64
CA HIS A 371 -48.44 39.88 -6.24
C HIS A 371 -47.46 40.26 -5.08
N LEU A 372 -46.37 41.00 -5.35
CA LEU A 372 -45.42 41.62 -4.38
C LEU A 372 -44.33 40.71 -3.77
N ILE A 373 -43.16 41.19 -3.30
CA ILE A 373 -42.14 42.17 -3.76
C ILE A 373 -41.10 42.34 -2.61
N GLN A 374 -39.80 42.28 -2.95
CA GLN A 374 -38.61 42.89 -2.30
C GLN A 374 -38.04 42.49 -0.92
N ARG A 375 -36.70 42.67 -0.88
CA ARG A 375 -35.73 42.80 0.24
C ARG A 375 -35.42 41.53 1.04
N ASN A 376 -34.16 41.24 1.39
CA ASN A 376 -32.90 42.00 1.26
C ASN A 376 -31.77 41.09 0.72
#